data_AF-A0AB34CL31-F1
#
_entry.id   AF-A0AB34CL31-F1
#
_cell.length_a   1.000
_cell.length_b   1.000
_cell.length_c   1.000
_cell.angle_alpha   90.00
_cell.angle_beta   90.00
_cell.angle_gamma   90.00
#
_symmetry.space_group_name_H-M   'P 1'
#
loop_
_entity.id
_entity.type
_entity.pdbx_description
1 polymer ?
#
loop_
_entity_poly.entity_id
_entity_poly.type
_entity_poly.pdbx_seq_one_letter_code
_entity_poly.pdbx_strand_id
1 'polypeptide(L)' 'MDTVTVTPAPVIEQAMKPPRAMVSVGTMPPAPSAYAGKASGLPPAALLRHAADYGAWCQANAAKLKALEAFFWPEGK' A
#
# COMPACT_ATOMS: atom_id res chain seq x y z
N MET A 1 -42.18 -18.83 39.75
CA MET A 1 -40.92 -18.07 39.64
C MET A 1 -40.50 -18.20 38.19
N ASP A 2 -40.87 -17.24 37.35
CA ASP A 2 -40.59 -17.29 35.92
C ASP A 2 -39.15 -16.84 35.66
N THR A 3 -38.37 -17.72 35.05
CA THR A 3 -36.97 -17.50 34.72
C THR A 3 -36.88 -16.62 33.47
N VAL A 4 -36.35 -15.41 33.62
CA VAL A 4 -36.06 -14.52 32.48
C VAL A 4 -34.80 -15.02 31.77
N THR A 5 -34.94 -15.48 30.53
CA THR A 5 -33.82 -15.83 29.65
C THR A 5 -33.23 -14.56 29.03
N VAL A 6 -32.01 -14.20 29.40
CA VAL A 6 -31.26 -13.09 28.79
C VAL A 6 -30.49 -13.65 27.59
N THR A 7 -30.87 -13.25 26.38
CA THR A 7 -30.09 -13.53 25.17
C THR A 7 -28.94 -12.54 25.08
N PRO A 8 -27.66 -12.96 25.05
CA PRO A 8 -26.55 -12.05 24.87
C PRO A 8 -26.57 -11.44 23.46
N ALA A 9 -26.21 -10.15 23.37
CA ALA A 9 -26.08 -9.44 22.10
C ALA A 9 -24.99 -10.09 21.22
N PRO A 10 -25.13 -10.08 19.88
CA PRO A 10 -24.12 -10.61 18.99
C PRO A 10 -22.80 -9.85 19.19
N VAL A 11 -21.72 -10.61 19.36
CA VAL A 11 -20.36 -10.07 19.38
C VAL A 11 -20.04 -9.61 17.95
N ILE A 12 -19.94 -8.30 17.75
CA ILE A 12 -19.42 -7.75 16.50
C ILE A 12 -17.93 -8.10 16.47
N GLU A 13 -17.56 -9.13 15.70
CA GLU A 13 -16.14 -9.42 15.46
C GLU A 13 -15.50 -8.20 14.81
N GLN A 14 -14.44 -7.69 15.45
CA GLN A 14 -13.59 -6.66 14.86
C GLN A 14 -13.13 -7.17 13.51
N ALA A 15 -13.50 -6.50 12.41
CA ALA A 15 -13.03 -6.86 11.07
C ALA A 15 -11.51 -7.01 11.13
N MET A 16 -11.02 -8.25 10.99
CA MET A 16 -9.61 -8.55 11.09
C MET A 16 -8.87 -7.74 10.04
N LYS A 17 -8.26 -6.63 10.46
CA LYS A 17 -7.42 -5.81 9.60
C LYS A 17 -6.39 -6.75 8.97
N PRO A 18 -6.27 -6.79 7.64
CA PRO A 18 -5.34 -7.71 6.99
C PRO A 18 -3.93 -7.56 7.59
N PRO A 19 -3.24 -8.67 7.85
CA PRO A 19 -1.85 -8.62 8.27
C PRO A 19 -1.06 -7.77 7.28
N ARG A 20 -0.29 -6.78 7.76
CA ARG A 20 0.60 -5.95 6.92
C ARG A 20 1.49 -6.79 6.01
N ALA A 21 1.75 -8.05 6.39
CA ALA A 21 2.48 -9.05 5.61
C ALA A 21 1.84 -9.39 4.24
N MET A 22 0.54 -9.17 4.04
CA MET A 22 -0.12 -9.40 2.73
C MET A 22 0.14 -8.28 1.72
N VAL A 23 0.70 -7.15 2.16
CA VAL A 23 0.96 -5.99 1.29
C VAL A 23 2.42 -5.99 0.88
N SER A 24 2.69 -6.44 -0.35
CA SER A 24 4.01 -6.32 -0.97
C SER A 24 4.16 -4.97 -1.66
N VAL A 25 5.10 -4.16 -1.19
CA VAL A 25 5.51 -2.91 -1.85
C VAL A 25 6.15 -3.25 -3.19
N GLY A 26 5.87 -2.47 -4.23
CA GLY A 26 6.56 -2.66 -5.52
C GLY A 26 8.07 -2.45 -5.38
N THR A 27 8.87 -3.10 -6.23
CA THR A 27 10.32 -2.90 -6.26
C THR A 27 10.64 -1.42 -6.43
N MET A 28 11.36 -0.86 -5.46
CA MET A 28 11.79 0.54 -5.49
C MET A 28 12.73 0.75 -6.68
N PRO A 29 12.61 1.88 -7.41
CA PRO A 29 13.58 2.23 -8.44
C PRO A 29 15.00 2.31 -7.85
N PRO A 30 16.03 2.01 -8.65
CA PRO A 30 17.40 2.13 -8.19
C PRO A 30 17.76 3.59 -7.87
N ALA A 31 18.77 3.76 -7.02
CA ALA A 31 19.29 5.09 -6.67
C ALA A 31 19.72 5.87 -7.92
N PRO A 32 19.70 7.23 -7.89
CA PRO A 32 20.07 8.07 -9.03
C PRO A 32 21.42 7.69 -9.66
N SER A 33 22.40 7.28 -8.85
CA SER A 33 23.74 6.87 -9.27
C SER A 33 23.74 5.70 -10.23
N ALA A 34 22.75 4.81 -10.16
CA ALA A 34 22.60 3.69 -11.09
C ALA A 34 22.35 4.15 -12.54
N TYR A 35 21.81 5.37 -12.72
CA TYR A 35 21.57 5.96 -14.04
C TYR A 35 22.74 6.82 -14.53
N ALA A 36 23.72 7.14 -13.67
CA ALA A 36 24.86 7.99 -14.01
C ALA A 36 25.92 7.29 -14.88
N GLY A 37 25.92 5.96 -14.91
CA GLY A 37 26.93 5.18 -15.64
C GLY A 37 28.35 5.47 -15.14
N LYS A 38 29.25 5.89 -16.04
CA LYS A 38 30.65 6.24 -15.74
C LYS A 38 30.86 7.75 -15.52
N ALA A 39 29.80 8.56 -15.50
CA ALA A 39 29.92 10.01 -15.36
C ALA A 39 30.41 10.40 -13.95
N SER A 40 31.24 11.44 -13.85
CA SER A 40 31.57 12.07 -12.59
C SER A 40 30.39 12.94 -12.14
N GLY A 41 29.55 12.40 -11.25
CA GLY A 41 28.32 13.06 -10.77
C GLY A 41 27.07 12.64 -11.53
N LEU A 42 25.92 13.23 -11.16
CA LEU A 42 24.62 12.90 -11.75
C LEU A 42 24.33 13.79 -12.96
N PRO A 43 24.38 13.25 -14.21
CA PRO A 43 24.02 14.05 -15.36
C PRO A 43 22.53 14.42 -15.30
N PRO A 44 22.09 15.56 -15.87
CA PRO A 44 20.69 15.98 -15.86
C PRO A 44 19.72 14.90 -16.38
N ALA A 45 20.11 14.16 -17.42
CA ALA A 45 19.31 13.05 -17.95
C ALA A 45 19.10 11.91 -16.94
N ALA A 46 20.09 11.61 -16.09
CA ALA A 46 19.95 10.60 -15.02
C ALA A 46 18.98 11.06 -13.94
N LEU A 47 19.01 12.35 -13.58
CA LEU A 47 18.07 12.93 -12.61
C LEU A 47 16.64 12.89 -13.14
N LEU A 48 16.43 13.31 -14.39
CA LEU A 48 15.11 13.29 -15.03
C LEU A 48 14.57 11.88 -15.15
N ARG A 49 15.41 10.91 -15.53
CA ARG A 49 15.03 9.50 -15.59
C ARG A 49 14.65 8.95 -14.22
N HIS A 50 15.48 9.18 -13.19
CA HIS A 50 15.16 8.78 -11.82
C HIS A 50 13.83 9.39 -11.35
N ALA A 51 13.60 10.68 -11.62
CA ALA A 51 12.35 11.35 -11.23
C ALA A 51 11.12 10.73 -11.91
N ALA A 52 11.23 10.37 -13.19
CA ALA A 52 10.16 9.69 -13.92
C ALA A 52 9.89 8.29 -13.34
N ASP A 53 10.93 7.48 -13.14
CA ASP A 53 10.81 6.11 -12.61
C ASP A 53 10.28 6.11 -11.16
N TYR A 54 10.72 7.07 -10.34
CA TYR A 54 10.23 7.27 -8.98
C TYR A 54 8.77 7.73 -8.95
N GLY A 55 8.38 8.65 -9.83
CA GLY A 55 6.99 9.08 -9.99
C GLY A 55 6.06 7.92 -10.36
N ALA A 56 6.46 7.10 -11.33
CA ALA A 56 5.72 5.92 -11.74
C ALA A 56 5.57 4.89 -10.61
N TRP A 57 6.64 4.67 -9.84
CA TRP A 57 6.59 3.79 -8.65
C TRP A 57 5.61 4.32 -7.59
N CYS A 58 5.61 5.62 -7.29
CA CYS A 58 4.65 6.22 -6.36
C CYS A 58 3.20 6.02 -6.82
N GLN A 59 2.91 6.26 -8.11
CA GLN A 59 1.58 6.08 -8.68
C GLN A 59 1.11 4.63 -8.60
N ALA A 60 1.99 3.67 -8.91
CA ALA A 60 1.68 2.24 -8.81
C ALA A 60 1.37 1.82 -7.36
N ASN A 61 2.13 2.31 -6.37
CA ASN A 61 1.85 2.01 -4.97
C ASN A 61 0.54 2.68 -4.49
N ALA A 62 0.25 3.90 -4.92
CA ALA A 62 -1.02 4.55 -4.61
C ALA A 62 -2.22 3.76 -5.16
N ALA A 63 -2.13 3.26 -6.39
CA ALA A 63 -3.17 2.40 -6.98
C ALA A 63 -3.35 1.09 -6.21
N LYS A 64 -2.25 0.46 -5.78
CA LYS A 64 -2.30 -0.74 -4.93
C LYS A 64 -2.96 -0.47 -3.58
N LEU A 65 -2.60 0.62 -2.91
CA LEU A 65 -3.22 1.02 -1.64
C LEU A 65 -4.73 1.24 -1.80
N LYS A 66 -5.14 1.93 -2.87
CA LYS A 66 -6.56 2.12 -3.19
C LYS A 66 -7.29 0.80 -3.44
N ALA A 67 -6.67 -0.14 -4.14
CA ALA A 67 -7.25 -1.47 -4.39
C ALA A 67 -7.39 -2.28 -3.10
N LEU A 68 -6.40 -2.21 -2.20
CA LEU A 68 -6.45 -2.87 -0.90
C LEU A 68 -7.53 -2.24 -0.01
N GLU A 69 -7.62 -0.92 0.02
CA GLU A 69 -8.68 -0.20 0.73
C GLU A 69 -10.07 -0.66 0.27
N ALA A 70 -10.32 -0.67 -1.05
CA ALA A 70 -11.58 -1.13 -1.60
C ALA A 70 -11.86 -2.62 -1.33
N PHE A 71 -10.83 -3.47 -1.29
CA PHE A 71 -10.98 -4.91 -1.04
C PHE A 71 -11.34 -5.20 0.42
N PHE A 72 -10.70 -4.52 1.38
CA PHE A 72 -10.87 -4.77 2.81
C PHE A 72 -11.95 -3.91 3.47
N TRP A 73 -12.23 -2.75 2.90
CA TRP A 73 -13.29 -1.83 3.30
C TRP A 73 -14.12 -1.44 2.08
N PRO A 74 -14.82 -2.39 1.45
CA PRO A 74 -15.85 -2.01 0.47
C PRO A 74 -16.83 -1.11 1.22
N GLU A 75 -17.06 0.11 0.72
CA GLU A 75 -18.03 1.03 1.33
C GLU A 75 -19.33 0.28 1.63
N GLY A 76 -19.80 0.40 2.88
CA GLY A 76 -20.81 -0.46 3.45
C GLY A 76 -22.11 -0.54 2.65
N LYS A 77 -22.57 -1.77 2.47
CA LYS A 77 -23.90 -2.12 2.95
C LYS A 77 -23.87 -2.28 4.47
#